data_AF-A0A0Q6X8U9-F1
#
_entry.id   AF-A0A0Q6X8U9-F1
#
_cell.length_a   1.000
_cell.length_b   1.000
_cell.length_c   1.000
_cell.angle_alpha   90.00
_cell.angle_beta   90.00
_cell.angle_gamma   90.00
#
_symmetry.space_group_name_H-M   'P 1'
#
loop_
_entity.id
_entity.type
_entity.pdbx_description
1 polymer ?
#
loop_
_entity_poly.entity_id
_entity_poly.type
_entity_poly.pdbx_seq_one_letter_code
_entity_poly.pdbx_strand_id
1 'polypeptide(L)'
;MEAVLRVVPVVGETTWSFVHRVAAAYGLDAEDLTGEWRSANWMQHKDRGCAGGEVLLDEVAQEQLARWCRVRAGHLARALPSWAAGPQALAVRDGDRRGGDGRGWMRWRTGVLEWGPVVFGCGLCAARRGGGGQRVWVYGRPTGPTGSSSSAKWSTASVW
;
A
#
# COMPACT_ATOMS: atom_id res chain seq x y z
N MET A 1 12.75 26.91 -1.00
CA MET A 1 13.43 25.67 -0.61
C MET A 1 12.36 24.66 -0.26
N GLU A 2 11.85 23.90 -1.23
CA GLU A 2 10.90 22.82 -0.96
C GLU A 2 11.61 21.76 -0.13
N ALA A 3 11.28 21.68 1.16
CA ALA A 3 11.68 20.57 1.99
C ALA A 3 11.03 19.33 1.39
N VAL A 4 11.78 18.54 0.63
CA VAL A 4 11.17 17.39 -0.03
C VAL A 4 10.94 16.30 1.02
N LEU A 5 9.66 16.05 1.27
CA LEU A 5 9.18 15.22 2.37
C LEU A 5 9.42 13.74 2.05
N ARG A 6 10.22 13.08 2.90
CA ARG A 6 10.39 11.62 2.86
C ARG A 6 9.24 10.97 3.60
N VAL A 7 8.46 10.15 2.90
CA VAL A 7 7.32 9.42 3.46
C VAL A 7 7.67 7.95 3.53
N VAL A 8 7.68 7.39 4.75
CA VAL A 8 8.05 5.97 4.97
C VAL A 8 6.79 5.15 5.24
N PRO A 9 6.63 3.96 4.63
CA PRO A 9 5.48 3.11 4.90
C PRO A 9 5.54 2.52 6.32
N VAL A 10 4.38 2.20 6.85
CA VAL A 10 4.21 1.35 8.03
C VAL A 10 4.19 -0.11 7.58
N VAL A 11 4.80 -1.01 8.36
CA VAL A 11 4.78 -2.44 8.05
C VAL A 11 3.34 -2.95 8.10
N GLY A 12 2.90 -3.60 7.03
CA GLY A 12 1.53 -4.08 6.84
C GLY A 12 0.57 -3.01 6.33
N GLU A 13 1.04 -1.81 6.00
CA GLU A 13 0.21 -0.74 5.43
C GLU A 13 -0.35 -1.14 4.07
N THR A 14 -1.61 -0.79 3.80
CA THR A 14 -2.19 -0.96 2.47
C THR A 14 -1.51 0.00 1.49
N THR A 15 -1.33 -0.40 0.23
CA THR A 15 -0.71 0.49 -0.76
C THR A 15 -1.55 1.75 -0.92
N TRP A 16 -2.88 1.63 -0.84
CA TRP A 16 -3.77 2.79 -0.88
C TRP A 16 -3.57 3.78 0.29
N SER A 17 -3.45 3.30 1.54
CA SER A 17 -3.11 4.14 2.70
C SER A 17 -1.80 4.91 2.49
N PHE A 18 -0.80 4.22 1.95
CA PHE A 18 0.49 4.83 1.70
C PHE A 18 0.42 5.91 0.63
N VAL A 19 -0.32 5.69 -0.46
CA VAL A 19 -0.57 6.68 -1.52
C VAL A 19 -1.24 7.93 -0.95
N HIS A 20 -2.25 7.79 -0.09
CA HIS A 20 -2.87 8.92 0.63
C HIS A 20 -1.85 9.74 1.40
N ARG A 21 -0.97 9.06 2.15
CA ARG A 21 0.07 9.74 2.93
C ARG A 21 1.11 10.44 2.08
N VAL A 22 1.47 9.87 0.92
CA VAL A 22 2.35 10.52 -0.05
C VAL A 22 1.67 11.75 -0.62
N ALA A 23 0.41 11.65 -1.07
CA ALA A 23 -0.35 12.77 -1.62
C ALA A 23 -0.47 13.92 -0.61
N ALA A 24 -0.84 13.62 0.64
CA ALA A 24 -0.92 14.63 1.69
C ALA A 24 0.42 15.29 2.03
N ALA A 25 1.55 14.59 1.87
CA ALA A 25 2.87 15.21 2.01
C ALA A 25 3.11 16.28 0.92
N TYR A 26 2.46 16.17 -0.24
CA TYR A 26 2.49 17.18 -1.30
C TYR A 26 1.32 18.17 -1.24
N GLY A 27 0.42 18.06 -0.26
CA GLY A 27 -0.81 18.86 -0.21
C GLY A 27 -1.82 18.51 -1.32
N LEU A 28 -1.74 17.30 -1.86
CA LEU A 28 -2.61 16.77 -2.90
C LEU A 28 -3.60 15.75 -2.33
N ASP A 29 -4.70 15.53 -3.04
CA ASP A 29 -5.56 14.39 -2.80
C ASP A 29 -4.98 13.13 -3.45
N ALA A 30 -5.29 11.96 -2.87
CA ALA A 30 -4.79 10.69 -3.41
C ALA A 30 -5.29 10.43 -4.85
N GLU A 31 -6.46 10.97 -5.19
CA GLU A 31 -7.03 10.87 -6.53
C GLU A 31 -6.18 11.61 -7.57
N ASP A 32 -5.71 12.81 -7.23
CA ASP A 32 -4.79 13.58 -8.08
C ASP A 32 -3.51 12.80 -8.33
N LEU A 33 -2.93 12.21 -7.26
CA LEU A 33 -1.70 11.42 -7.38
C LEU A 33 -1.92 10.16 -8.24
N THR A 34 -3.07 9.49 -8.10
CA THR A 34 -3.40 8.33 -8.95
C THR A 34 -3.80 8.70 -10.37
N GLY A 35 -4.19 9.95 -10.63
CA GLY A 35 -4.46 10.48 -11.96
C GLY A 35 -3.23 10.47 -12.87
N GLU A 36 -2.03 10.39 -12.28
CA GLU A 36 -0.78 10.21 -13.03
C GLU A 36 -0.64 8.82 -13.67
N TRP A 37 -1.42 7.84 -13.20
CA TRP A 37 -1.40 6.46 -13.67
C TRP A 37 -2.61 6.10 -14.51
N ARG A 38 -2.40 5.16 -15.43
CA ARG A 38 -3.48 4.59 -16.23
C ARG A 38 -4.23 3.54 -15.41
N SER A 39 -5.55 3.66 -15.32
CA SER A 39 -6.36 2.68 -14.60
C SER A 39 -6.70 1.48 -15.50
N ALA A 40 -6.33 0.27 -15.07
CA ALA A 40 -6.66 -0.97 -15.77
C ALA A 40 -8.14 -1.36 -15.58
N ASN A 41 -8.77 -0.94 -14.50
CA ASN A 41 -10.19 -1.17 -14.25
C ASN A 41 -10.82 0.05 -13.59
N TRP A 42 -12.14 0.16 -13.72
CA TRP A 42 -12.91 1.15 -13.01
C TRP A 42 -13.52 0.50 -11.77
N MET A 43 -13.18 0.99 -10.57
CA MET A 43 -13.91 0.67 -9.34
C MET A 43 -14.88 1.80 -9.05
N GLN A 44 -16.07 1.52 -8.49
CA GLN A 44 -17.03 2.59 -8.18
C GLN A 44 -16.41 3.50 -7.10
N HIS A 45 -16.66 4.82 -7.19
CA HIS A 45 -16.07 5.81 -6.29
C HIS A 45 -16.31 5.49 -4.79
N LYS A 46 -17.50 4.97 -4.46
CA LYS A 46 -17.84 4.53 -3.10
C LYS A 46 -16.91 3.44 -2.54
N ASP A 47 -16.33 2.64 -3.42
CA ASP A 47 -15.46 1.52 -3.06
C ASP A 47 -13.97 1.91 -3.09
N ARG A 48 -13.61 3.06 -3.70
CA ARG A 48 -12.22 3.59 -3.73
C ARG A 48 -11.82 4.26 -2.42
N GLY A 49 -12.77 4.81 -1.67
CA GLY A 49 -12.54 5.45 -0.36
C GLY A 49 -12.67 4.50 0.84
N CYS A 50 -12.99 3.22 0.62
CA CYS A 50 -13.19 2.29 1.74
C CYS A 50 -11.84 1.75 2.24
N ALA A 51 -11.73 1.50 3.54
CA ALA A 51 -10.51 0.93 4.12
C ALA A 51 -10.13 -0.44 3.49
N GLY A 52 -11.09 -1.15 2.89
CA GLY A 52 -10.83 -2.41 2.19
C GLY A 52 -10.37 -2.26 0.72
N GLY A 53 -10.30 -1.04 0.20
CA GLY A 53 -9.81 -0.75 -1.14
C GLY A 53 -8.30 -0.87 -1.20
N GLU A 54 -7.80 -1.56 -2.22
CA GLU A 54 -6.38 -1.71 -2.50
C GLU A 54 -6.06 -1.29 -3.93
N VAL A 55 -4.88 -0.70 -4.12
CA VAL A 55 -4.35 -0.33 -5.43
C VAL A 55 -3.11 -1.18 -5.72
N LEU A 56 -3.17 -1.90 -6.83
CA LEU A 56 -2.06 -2.67 -7.37
C LEU A 56 -1.34 -1.86 -8.44
N LEU A 57 -0.01 -1.85 -8.39
CA LEU A 57 0.84 -1.02 -9.25
C LEU A 57 1.76 -1.88 -10.11
N ASP A 58 1.91 -1.53 -11.38
CA ASP A 58 2.96 -2.12 -12.22
C ASP A 58 4.36 -1.59 -11.82
N GLU A 59 5.40 -2.14 -12.46
CA GLU A 59 6.79 -1.76 -12.15
C GLU A 59 7.03 -0.25 -12.35
N VAL A 60 6.44 0.36 -13.39
CA VAL A 60 6.60 1.78 -13.69
C VAL A 60 5.96 2.66 -12.61
N ALA A 61 4.72 2.35 -12.19
CA ALA A 61 4.03 3.05 -11.13
C ALA A 61 4.73 2.86 -9.77
N GLN A 62 5.27 1.67 -9.52
CA GLN A 62 6.08 1.38 -8.33
C GLN A 62 7.34 2.24 -8.25
N GLU A 63 8.07 2.36 -9.36
CA GLU A 63 9.25 3.23 -9.45
C GLU A 63 8.90 4.71 -9.29
N GLN A 64 7.78 5.16 -9.85
CA GLN A 64 7.27 6.52 -9.65
C GLN A 64 6.95 6.78 -8.18
N LEU A 65 6.21 5.89 -7.52
CA LEU A 65 5.89 6.05 -6.11
C LEU A 65 7.14 6.04 -5.23
N ALA A 66 8.11 5.16 -5.51
CA ALA A 66 9.40 5.11 -4.82
C ALA A 66 10.17 6.43 -4.93
N ARG A 67 10.14 7.08 -6.11
CA ARG A 67 10.75 8.39 -6.33
C ARG A 67 10.02 9.50 -5.56
N TRP A 68 8.69 9.54 -5.61
CA TRP A 68 7.90 10.54 -4.89
C TRP A 68 8.12 10.44 -3.38
N CYS A 69 7.99 9.25 -2.79
CA CYS A 69 8.17 9.09 -1.34
C CYS A 69 9.63 9.10 -0.87
N ARG A 70 10.61 9.07 -1.78
CA ARG A 70 12.05 8.98 -1.52
C ARG A 70 12.44 7.75 -0.69
N VAL A 71 11.80 6.63 -0.97
CA VAL A 71 12.07 5.33 -0.32
C VAL A 71 12.38 4.30 -1.40
N ARG A 72 13.44 3.51 -1.17
CA ARG A 72 13.84 2.45 -2.11
C ARG A 72 12.72 1.42 -2.27
N ALA A 73 12.48 0.95 -3.50
CA ALA A 73 11.47 -0.05 -3.81
C ALA A 73 11.57 -1.30 -2.92
N GLY A 74 12.77 -1.79 -2.60
CA GLY A 74 12.96 -2.94 -1.71
C GLY A 74 12.54 -2.71 -0.24
N HIS A 75 12.39 -1.45 0.20
CA HIS A 75 11.76 -1.15 1.49
C HIS A 75 10.24 -1.13 1.36
N LEU A 76 9.70 -0.58 0.27
CA LEU A 76 8.27 -0.61 -0.04
C LEU A 76 7.78 -2.06 -0.15
N ALA A 77 8.49 -2.91 -0.89
CA ALA A 77 8.18 -4.33 -1.06
C ALA A 77 8.12 -5.13 0.25
N ARG A 78 8.88 -4.72 1.27
CA ARG A 78 8.87 -5.36 2.59
C ARG A 78 7.77 -4.83 3.51
N ALA A 79 7.35 -3.59 3.30
CA ALA A 79 6.38 -2.94 4.18
C ALA A 79 4.95 -3.07 3.67
N LEU A 80 4.75 -3.07 2.34
CA LEU A 80 3.45 -3.06 1.67
C LEU A 80 3.12 -4.47 1.16
N PRO A 81 2.13 -5.18 1.75
CA PRO A 81 1.87 -6.58 1.42
C PRO A 81 1.43 -6.83 -0.03
N SER A 82 0.75 -5.87 -0.66
CA SER A 82 0.25 -5.97 -2.03
C SER A 82 1.28 -5.58 -3.10
N TRP A 83 2.46 -5.09 -2.71
CA TRP A 83 3.46 -4.54 -3.63
C TRP A 83 3.87 -5.51 -4.73
N ALA A 84 4.18 -6.76 -4.39
CA ALA A 84 4.63 -7.75 -5.36
C ALA A 84 3.50 -8.30 -6.26
N ALA A 85 2.23 -8.11 -5.89
CA ALA A 85 1.10 -8.64 -6.65
C ALA A 85 0.78 -7.80 -7.90
N GLY A 86 1.19 -6.53 -7.93
CA GLY A 86 0.83 -5.60 -8.99
C GLY A 86 1.39 -5.95 -10.38
N PRO A 87 2.70 -6.20 -10.54
CA PRO A 87 3.27 -6.56 -11.84
C PRO A 87 2.59 -7.80 -12.44
N GLN A 88 2.33 -8.83 -11.64
CA GLN A 88 1.64 -10.05 -12.11
C GLN A 88 0.19 -9.77 -12.51
N ALA A 89 -0.54 -8.97 -11.72
CA ALA A 89 -1.95 -8.64 -11.98
C ALA A 89 -2.15 -7.73 -13.21
N LEU A 90 -1.08 -7.08 -13.67
CA LEU A 90 -1.06 -6.15 -14.81
C LEU A 90 -0.35 -6.72 -16.04
N ALA A 91 0.52 -7.73 -15.87
CA ALA A 91 1.27 -8.40 -16.94
C ALA A 91 0.39 -9.06 -18.01
N VAL A 92 -0.82 -9.52 -17.65
CA VAL A 92 -1.76 -10.19 -18.58
C VAL A 92 -2.25 -9.25 -19.70
N ARG A 93 -1.95 -7.95 -19.62
CA ARG A 93 -2.32 -6.95 -20.65
C ARG A 93 -1.11 -6.37 -21.39
N ASP A 94 0.11 -6.88 -21.15
CA ASP A 94 1.37 -6.34 -21.68
C ASP A 94 1.59 -6.56 -23.17
N GLY A 95 0.77 -7.36 -23.84
CA GLY A 95 0.84 -7.55 -25.30
C GLY A 95 0.65 -6.25 -26.11
N ASP A 96 0.09 -5.20 -25.51
CA ASP A 96 -0.35 -3.97 -26.22
C ASP A 96 0.10 -2.66 -25.51
N ARG A 97 0.99 -2.74 -24.51
CA ARG A 97 1.21 -1.64 -23.52
C ARG A 97 2.63 -1.13 -23.34
N ARG A 98 3.63 -1.79 -23.90
CA ARG A 98 5.02 -1.29 -23.94
C ARG A 98 5.15 -0.20 -25.00
N GLY A 99 4.52 0.96 -24.79
CA GLY A 99 4.69 2.09 -25.69
C GLY A 99 3.79 3.27 -25.37
N GLY A 100 4.40 4.44 -25.12
CA GLY A 100 3.71 5.72 -25.31
C GLY A 100 4.27 6.88 -24.51
N ASP A 101 3.99 6.95 -23.21
CA ASP A 101 4.08 8.20 -22.45
C ASP A 101 4.83 8.08 -21.11
N GLY A 102 5.34 6.90 -20.77
CA GLY A 102 6.06 6.66 -19.50
C GLY A 102 5.15 6.65 -18.25
N ARG A 103 3.82 6.65 -18.40
CA ARG A 103 2.88 6.51 -17.28
C ARG A 103 2.78 5.05 -16.84
N GLY A 104 2.80 4.82 -15.53
CA GLY A 104 2.56 3.50 -14.96
C GLY A 104 1.07 3.13 -14.99
N TRP A 105 0.80 1.85 -14.75
CA TRP A 105 -0.55 1.32 -14.63
C TRP A 105 -0.90 1.00 -13.18
N MET A 106 -2.16 1.24 -12.85
CA MET A 106 -2.76 0.79 -11.60
C MET A 106 -3.99 -0.07 -11.83
N ARG A 107 -4.32 -0.92 -10.85
CA ARG A 107 -5.54 -1.70 -10.81
C ARG A 107 -6.13 -1.69 -9.42
N TRP A 108 -7.41 -1.34 -9.34
CA TRP A 108 -8.18 -1.40 -8.12
C TRP A 108 -8.59 -2.84 -7.76
N ARG A 109 -8.56 -3.16 -6.47
CA ARG A 109 -9.04 -4.42 -5.90
C ARG A 109 -9.65 -4.21 -4.51
N THR A 110 -10.40 -5.21 -4.06
CA THR A 110 -10.77 -5.34 -2.65
C THR A 110 -9.68 -6.17 -1.95
N GLY A 111 -8.87 -5.52 -1.11
CA GLY A 111 -7.71 -6.18 -0.47
C GLY A 111 -8.08 -7.17 0.62
N VAL A 112 -9.30 -7.07 1.17
CA VAL A 112 -9.76 -7.89 2.31
C VAL A 112 -9.72 -9.39 2.04
N LEU A 113 -10.01 -9.80 0.81
CA LEU A 113 -10.06 -11.22 0.43
C LEU A 113 -8.67 -11.86 0.29
N GLU A 114 -7.65 -11.06 0.02
CA GLU A 114 -6.32 -11.55 -0.37
C GLU A 114 -5.27 -11.32 0.74
N TRP A 115 -5.36 -10.21 1.46
CA TRP A 115 -4.40 -9.83 2.51
C TRP A 115 -5.01 -9.71 3.92
N GLY A 116 -6.33 -9.96 4.05
CA GLY A 116 -7.03 -9.98 5.33
C GLY A 116 -7.72 -8.65 5.70
N PRO A 117 -8.41 -8.60 6.86
CA PRO A 117 -9.19 -7.43 7.27
C PRO A 117 -8.29 -6.20 7.42
N VAL A 118 -8.84 -5.01 7.18
CA VAL A 118 -8.08 -3.75 7.31
C VAL A 118 -8.48 -3.03 8.59
N VAL A 119 -7.48 -2.59 9.35
CA VAL A 119 -7.64 -1.88 10.63
C VAL A 119 -6.85 -0.58 10.63
N PHE A 120 -7.15 0.31 11.59
CA PHE A 120 -6.33 1.50 11.79
C PHE A 120 -4.98 1.15 12.43
N GLY A 121 -3.90 1.61 11.81
CA GLY A 121 -2.56 1.58 12.37
C GLY A 121 -2.37 2.65 13.46
N CYS A 122 -1.26 2.56 14.18
CA CYS A 122 -0.91 3.56 15.20
C CYS A 122 -0.66 4.94 14.58
N GLY A 123 -1.45 5.95 14.97
CA GLY A 123 -1.32 7.33 14.48
C GLY A 123 0.04 7.98 14.81
N LEU A 124 0.65 7.65 15.95
CA LEU A 124 2.00 8.14 16.30
C LEU A 124 3.08 7.51 15.40
N CYS A 125 2.94 6.23 15.04
CA CYS A 125 3.83 5.59 14.08
C CYS A 125 3.67 6.18 12.67
N ALA A 126 2.45 6.52 12.27
CA ALA A 126 2.16 7.22 11.01
C ALA A 126 2.81 8.60 10.97
N ALA A 127 2.63 9.40 12.03
CA ALA A 127 3.18 10.74 12.14
C ALA A 127 4.72 10.74 12.09
N ARG A 128 5.37 9.84 12.84
CA ARG A 128 6.84 9.67 12.82
C ARG A 128 7.40 9.32 11.45
N ARG A 129 6.58 8.74 10.56
CA ARG A 129 6.99 8.33 9.22
C ARG A 129 6.60 9.33 8.12
N GLY A 130 6.22 10.55 8.49
CA GLY A 130 6.19 11.69 7.55
C GLY A 130 4.97 11.75 6.63
N GLY A 131 3.75 11.58 7.15
CA GLY A 131 2.51 11.65 6.36
C GLY A 131 1.44 12.60 6.91
N GLY A 132 1.84 13.74 7.49
CA GLY A 132 0.90 14.81 7.87
C GLY A 132 -0.15 14.46 8.94
N GLY A 133 0.05 13.40 9.73
CA GLY A 133 -0.93 12.97 10.74
C GLY A 133 -2.13 12.19 10.18
N GLN A 134 -2.12 11.83 8.91
CA GLN A 134 -3.15 10.97 8.30
C GLN A 134 -3.28 9.63 9.04
N ARG A 135 -4.52 9.12 9.09
CA ARG A 135 -4.79 7.76 9.56
C ARG A 135 -4.12 6.76 8.62
N VAL A 136 -3.51 5.73 9.18
CA VAL A 136 -2.91 4.64 8.41
C VAL A 136 -3.86 3.46 8.42
N TRP A 137 -4.09 2.86 7.26
CA TRP A 137 -4.76 1.57 7.16
C TRP A 137 -3.72 0.47 7.01
N VAL A 138 -3.77 -0.51 7.91
CA VAL A 138 -2.91 -1.70 7.85
C VAL A 138 -3.76 -2.94 7.75
N TYR A 139 -3.25 -3.95 7.05
CA TYR A 139 -3.80 -5.29 7.15
C TYR A 139 -3.67 -5.78 8.59
N GLY A 140 -4.80 -6.19 9.17
CA GLY A 140 -4.87 -6.82 10.46
C GLY A 140 -4.12 -8.15 10.43
N ARG A 141 -3.54 -8.54 11.57
CA ARG A 141 -3.00 -9.90 11.69
C ARG A 141 -4.14 -10.87 11.41
N PRO A 142 -3.91 -11.97 10.66
CA PRO A 142 -4.88 -13.04 10.57
C PRO A 142 -5.21 -13.48 12.00
N THR A 143 -6.42 -13.19 12.44
CA THR A 143 -6.95 -13.83 13.63
C THR A 143 -7.10 -15.29 13.24
N GLY A 144 -6.23 -16.15 13.75
CA GLY A 144 -6.42 -17.60 13.62
C GLY A 144 -7.85 -17.97 14.06
N PRO A 145 -8.40 -19.09 13.55
CA PRO A 145 -9.79 -19.45 13.80
C PRO A 145 -10.07 -19.43 15.31
N THR A 146 -11.04 -18.60 15.71
CA THR A 146 -11.60 -18.61 17.06
C THR A 146 -12.30 -19.94 17.29
N GLY A 147 -11.61 -20.89 17.92
CA GLY A 147 -12.23 -22.10 18.44
C GLY A 147 -11.46 -23.38 18.17
N SER A 148 -10.48 -23.70 19.01
CA SER A 148 -10.61 -24.81 19.95
C SER A 148 -9.35 -24.91 20.80
N SER A 149 -9.58 -25.06 22.10
CA SER A 149 -8.56 -25.37 23.10
C SER A 149 -7.65 -26.51 22.66
N SER A 150 -6.35 -26.26 22.58
CA SER A 150 -5.36 -27.24 23.02
C SER A 150 -4.06 -26.53 23.38
N SER A 151 -3.66 -26.75 24.63
CA SER A 151 -2.42 -26.33 25.26
C SER A 151 -1.22 -26.70 24.38
N ALA A 152 -0.53 -25.69 23.84
CA ALA A 152 0.86 -25.81 23.45
C ALA A 152 1.63 -24.75 24.23
N LYS A 153 2.29 -25.20 25.29
CA LYS A 153 3.31 -24.45 26.02
C LYS A 153 4.40 -24.04 25.03
N TRP A 154 4.69 -22.76 24.93
CA TRP A 154 5.94 -22.29 24.35
C TRP A 154 6.81 -21.86 25.51
N SER A 155 7.81 -22.69 25.80
CA SER A 155 8.83 -22.45 26.80
C SER A 155 9.54 -21.13 26.53
N THR A 156 9.64 -20.33 27.56
CA THR A 156 10.59 -19.23 27.69
C THR A 156 12.00 -19.79 27.52
N ALA A 157 12.75 -19.27 26.55
CA ALA A 157 14.20 -19.32 26.59
C ALA A 157 14.71 -17.92 26.26
N SER A 158 14.86 -17.14 27.33
CA SER A 158 15.83 -16.07 27.38
C SER A 158 17.24 -16.67 27.44
N VAL A 159 18.19 -15.78 27.16
CA VAL A 159 19.58 -15.70 27.62
C VAL A 159 20.69 -16.11 26.64
N TRP A 160 21.56 -15.10 26.45
CA TRP A 160 22.87 -14.96 25.78
C TRP A 160 22.88 -14.71 24.27
#